data_AF-A0A443SDP1-F1
#
_entry.id   AF-A0A443SDP1-F1
#
_cell.length_a   1.000
_cell.length_b   1.000
_cell.length_c   1.000
_cell.angle_alpha   90.00
_cell.angle_beta   90.00
_cell.angle_gamma   90.00
#
_symmetry.space_group_name_H-M   'P 1'
#
loop_
_entity.id
_entity.type
_entity.pdbx_description
1 polymer ?
#
loop_
_entity_poly.entity_id
_entity_poly.type
_entity_poly.pdbx_seq_one_letter_code
_entity_poly.pdbx_strand_id
1 'polypeptide(L)'
;MARFIAREKIACYEYYSYIIPRMSSFTANKFISEEHRVTYFDKLNQLLSSSTYCDVVIHCKDGYVEANRLVLATFSTFLDDVFKRNFSMNTFHATAANATATAVETPFHEDANETGCSEPSSSKTKNEASVISLPNVYMKDAKCLLQVVNNISTTLELYSDDVNGLDIVAKKLKIQLVMSVMAENVYKIYAVPKKLQQYYEHLIKNRTYD
;
A
#
# COMPACT_ATOMS: atom_id res chain seq x y z
N MET A 1 -4.51 -19.15 -31.76
CA MET A 1 -4.30 -17.83 -31.10
C MET A 1 -4.24 -17.94 -29.56
N ALA A 2 -5.15 -18.64 -28.89
CA ALA A 2 -5.15 -18.77 -27.41
C ALA A 2 -3.90 -19.47 -26.79
N ARG A 3 -3.21 -20.35 -27.54
CA ARG A 3 -1.97 -21.02 -27.05
C ARG A 3 -0.73 -20.11 -27.03
N PHE A 4 -0.75 -18.95 -27.68
CA PHE A 4 0.40 -18.02 -27.71
C PHE A 4 0.42 -17.09 -26.48
N ILE A 5 -0.75 -16.63 -26.03
CA ILE A 5 -0.88 -15.74 -24.85
C ILE A 5 -0.52 -16.48 -23.55
N ALA A 6 -0.74 -17.80 -23.47
CA ALA A 6 -0.37 -18.59 -22.31
C ALA A 6 1.16 -18.76 -22.17
N ARG A 7 1.92 -18.77 -23.27
CA ARG A 7 3.38 -18.93 -23.23
C ARG A 7 4.11 -17.64 -22.82
N GLU A 8 3.61 -16.46 -23.18
CA GLU A 8 4.23 -15.19 -22.74
C GLU A 8 4.07 -14.93 -21.24
N LYS A 9 2.93 -15.30 -20.64
CA LYS A 9 2.71 -15.09 -19.20
C LYS A 9 3.59 -15.97 -18.30
N ILE A 10 3.97 -17.17 -18.77
CA ILE A 10 4.86 -18.08 -18.04
C ILE A 10 6.30 -17.54 -18.03
N ALA A 11 6.76 -16.93 -19.14
CA ALA A 11 8.08 -16.32 -19.21
C ALA A 11 8.23 -15.14 -18.23
N CYS A 12 7.17 -14.37 -17.97
CA CYS A 12 7.18 -13.36 -16.92
C CYS A 12 7.39 -13.96 -15.52
N TYR A 13 6.89 -15.16 -15.24
CA TYR A 13 6.89 -15.76 -13.90
C TYR A 13 8.26 -16.26 -13.44
N GLU A 14 8.96 -17.01 -14.30
CA GLU A 14 10.36 -17.39 -14.04
C GLU A 14 11.24 -16.14 -13.94
N TYR A 15 10.90 -15.10 -14.70
CA TYR A 15 11.61 -13.82 -14.70
C TYR A 15 11.38 -13.02 -13.41
N TYR A 16 10.16 -12.92 -12.87
CA TYR A 16 9.90 -12.21 -11.59
C TYR A 16 10.56 -12.91 -10.39
N SER A 17 10.56 -14.25 -10.37
CA SER A 17 11.30 -15.02 -9.36
C SER A 17 12.82 -14.83 -9.47
N TYR A 18 13.33 -14.52 -10.67
CA TYR A 18 14.75 -14.19 -10.91
C TYR A 18 15.08 -12.70 -10.72
N ILE A 19 14.12 -11.80 -10.91
CA ILE A 19 14.33 -10.34 -10.98
C ILE A 19 14.22 -9.65 -9.63
N ILE A 20 13.30 -10.06 -8.75
CA ILE A 20 13.22 -9.43 -7.42
C ILE A 20 14.57 -9.56 -6.68
N PRO A 21 15.32 -10.68 -6.80
CA PRO A 21 16.70 -10.74 -6.30
C PRO A 21 17.76 -10.02 -7.17
N ARG A 22 17.60 -9.96 -8.51
CA ARG A 22 18.65 -9.46 -9.44
C ARG A 22 18.54 -8.00 -9.90
N MET A 23 17.48 -7.25 -9.58
CA MET A 23 17.45 -5.79 -9.89
C MET A 23 18.51 -4.96 -9.12
N SER A 24 19.32 -5.59 -8.26
CA SER A 24 20.43 -4.92 -7.56
C SER A 24 21.65 -4.62 -8.43
N SER A 25 21.72 -5.04 -9.70
CA SER A 25 22.96 -4.94 -10.48
C SER A 25 23.19 -3.61 -11.22
N PHE A 26 22.19 -2.71 -11.29
CA PHE A 26 22.31 -1.46 -12.07
C PHE A 26 22.30 -0.16 -11.28
N THR A 27 22.18 -0.22 -9.95
CA THR A 27 22.39 0.93 -9.08
C THR A 27 23.43 0.55 -8.04
N ALA A 28 24.45 1.38 -7.85
CA ALA A 28 25.42 1.24 -6.77
C ALA A 28 24.70 0.81 -5.49
N ASN A 29 25.02 -0.38 -5.01
CA ASN A 29 24.27 -1.04 -3.94
C ASN A 29 24.34 -0.11 -2.72
N LYS A 30 23.24 0.57 -2.39
CA LYS A 30 23.20 1.55 -1.29
C LYS A 30 23.39 0.89 0.08
N PHE A 31 23.33 -0.43 0.13
CA PHE A 31 23.51 -1.24 1.32
C PHE A 31 24.97 -1.67 1.48
N ILE A 32 25.48 -1.48 2.69
CA ILE A 32 26.85 -1.86 3.09
C ILE A 32 27.04 -3.39 3.05
N SER A 33 25.98 -4.15 3.33
CA SER A 33 25.99 -5.62 3.34
C SER A 33 24.61 -6.19 2.96
N GLU A 34 24.59 -7.47 2.62
CA GLU A 34 23.35 -8.22 2.37
C GLU A 34 22.47 -8.30 3.62
N GLU A 35 23.08 -8.54 4.79
CA GLU A 35 22.38 -8.56 6.08
C GLU A 35 21.67 -7.22 6.38
N HIS A 36 22.32 -6.10 6.05
CA HIS A 36 21.71 -4.78 6.20
C HIS A 36 20.51 -4.61 5.27
N ARG A 37 20.59 -5.11 4.04
CA ARG A 37 19.48 -5.10 3.08
C ARG A 37 18.29 -5.90 3.61
N VAL A 38 18.52 -7.14 4.05
CA VAL A 38 17.47 -8.00 4.62
C VAL A 38 16.83 -7.33 5.83
N THR A 39 17.63 -6.88 6.80
CA THR A 39 17.15 -6.20 8.01
C THR A 39 16.34 -4.94 7.69
N TYR A 40 16.76 -4.16 6.70
CA TYR A 40 16.03 -2.98 6.25
C TYR A 40 14.64 -3.34 5.72
N PHE A 41 14.55 -4.34 4.85
CA PHE A 41 13.26 -4.77 4.30
C PHE A 41 12.36 -5.44 5.34
N ASP A 42 12.92 -6.19 6.28
CA ASP A 42 12.14 -6.77 7.39
C ASP A 42 11.52 -5.68 8.27
N LYS A 43 12.32 -4.68 8.67
CA LYS A 43 11.81 -3.53 9.44
C LYS A 43 10.80 -2.71 8.66
N LEU A 44 11.03 -2.51 7.35
CA LEU A 44 10.09 -1.82 6.49
C LEU A 44 8.75 -2.59 6.40
N ASN A 45 8.81 -3.91 6.21
CA ASN A 45 7.62 -4.76 6.18
C ASN A 45 6.87 -4.72 7.52
N GLN A 46 7.59 -4.77 8.65
CA GLN A 46 7.00 -4.62 9.98
C GLN A 46 6.30 -3.27 10.14
N LEU A 47 6.94 -2.20 9.67
CA LEU A 47 6.40 -0.83 9.72
C LEU A 47 5.12 -0.71 8.90
N LEU A 48 5.16 -1.19 7.65
CA LEU A 48 4.04 -1.14 6.70
C LEU A 48 2.88 -2.07 7.09
N SER A 49 3.17 -3.11 7.88
CA SER A 49 2.14 -4.02 8.40
C SER A 49 1.55 -3.55 9.74
N SER A 50 2.13 -2.52 10.37
CA SER A 50 1.62 -1.97 11.63
C SER A 50 0.46 -0.99 11.38
N SER A 51 -0.51 -0.94 12.28
CA SER A 51 -1.62 0.01 12.23
C SER A 51 -1.19 1.47 12.38
N THR A 52 0.03 1.71 12.89
CA THR A 52 0.59 3.05 13.11
C THR A 52 0.64 3.90 11.85
N TYR A 53 0.77 3.28 10.68
CA TYR A 53 0.89 3.98 9.39
C TYR A 53 -0.32 3.75 8.47
N CYS A 54 -1.44 3.32 9.04
CA CYS A 54 -2.69 3.23 8.30
C CYS A 54 -3.33 4.62 8.22
N ASP A 55 -3.29 5.21 7.03
CA ASP A 55 -3.82 6.54 6.73
C ASP A 55 -4.95 6.51 5.68
N VAL A 56 -5.38 5.29 5.31
CA VAL A 56 -6.49 5.01 4.41
C VAL A 56 -7.44 4.03 5.08
N VAL A 57 -8.75 4.28 4.98
CA VAL A 57 -9.80 3.36 5.41
C VAL A 57 -10.60 2.92 4.19
N ILE A 58 -10.69 1.62 3.96
CA ILE A 58 -11.46 1.02 2.88
C ILE A 58 -12.78 0.48 3.47
N HIS A 59 -13.88 1.17 3.21
CA HIS A 59 -15.21 0.72 3.56
C HIS A 59 -15.66 -0.39 2.61
N CYS A 60 -15.98 -1.55 3.17
CA CYS A 60 -16.43 -2.75 2.49
C CYS A 60 -17.91 -3.00 2.78
N LYS A 61 -18.48 -4.05 2.17
CA LYS A 61 -19.88 -4.46 2.35
C LYS A 61 -20.23 -4.76 3.82
N ASP A 62 -19.32 -5.43 4.51
CA ASP A 62 -19.51 -6.04 5.84
C ASP A 62 -18.56 -5.47 6.91
N GLY A 63 -17.90 -4.33 6.63
CA GLY A 63 -16.98 -3.71 7.57
C GLY A 63 -16.03 -2.73 6.92
N TYR A 64 -14.86 -2.53 7.53
CA TYR A 64 -13.79 -1.71 6.95
C TYR A 64 -12.43 -2.35 7.19
N VAL A 65 -11.46 -2.00 6.33
CA VAL A 65 -10.05 -2.36 6.53
C VAL A 65 -9.19 -1.10 6.49
N GLU A 66 -8.20 -1.06 7.36
CA GLU A 66 -7.19 -0.02 7.38
C GLU A 66 -6.05 -0.39 6.44
N ALA A 67 -5.50 0.60 5.74
CA ALA A 67 -4.46 0.40 4.73
C ALA A 67 -3.48 1.57 4.73
N ASN A 68 -2.31 1.32 4.14
CA ASN A 68 -1.27 2.33 3.96
C ASN A 68 -1.32 2.90 2.53
N ARG A 69 -1.43 4.23 2.42
CA ARG A 69 -1.50 4.96 1.14
C ARG A 69 -0.28 4.71 0.25
N LEU A 70 0.92 4.67 0.83
CA LEU A 70 2.17 4.47 0.10
C LEU A 70 2.22 3.07 -0.54
N VAL A 71 1.80 2.03 0.19
CA VAL A 71 1.71 0.68 -0.36
C VAL A 71 0.72 0.65 -1.53
N LEU A 72 -0.51 1.11 -1.30
CA LEU A 72 -1.54 1.12 -2.34
C LEU A 72 -1.12 1.90 -3.60
N ALA A 73 -0.50 3.08 -3.43
CA ALA A 73 0.02 3.90 -4.52
C ALA A 73 1.20 3.27 -5.28
N THR A 74 1.92 2.34 -4.67
CA THR A 74 3.01 1.60 -5.32
C THR A 74 2.49 0.60 -6.35
N PHE A 75 1.30 0.03 -6.09
CA PHE A 75 0.70 -1.02 -6.92
C PHE A 75 -0.46 -0.54 -7.80
N SER A 76 -0.97 0.68 -7.60
CA SER A 76 -2.09 1.24 -8.38
C SER A 76 -1.78 2.65 -8.87
N THR A 77 -1.79 2.83 -10.19
CA THR A 77 -1.70 4.17 -10.82
C THR A 77 -2.92 5.01 -10.48
N PHE A 78 -4.11 4.40 -10.49
CA PHE A 78 -5.36 5.06 -10.11
C PHE A 78 -5.30 5.65 -8.70
N LEU A 79 -4.85 4.86 -7.71
CA LEU A 79 -4.78 5.32 -6.33
C LEU A 79 -3.67 6.37 -6.15
N ASP A 80 -2.52 6.23 -6.82
CA ASP A 80 -1.47 7.26 -6.82
C ASP A 80 -2.02 8.64 -7.27
N ASP A 81 -2.83 8.66 -8.33
CA ASP A 81 -3.44 9.88 -8.86
C ASP A 81 -4.56 10.43 -7.97
N VAL A 82 -5.36 9.56 -7.34
CA VAL A 82 -6.37 9.96 -6.35
C VAL A 82 -5.69 10.62 -5.15
N PHE A 83 -4.64 9.99 -4.62
CA PHE A 83 -3.95 10.48 -3.43
C PHE A 83 -3.21 11.79 -3.68
N LYS A 84 -2.53 11.95 -4.82
CA LYS A 84 -1.85 13.22 -5.18
C LYS A 84 -2.81 14.40 -5.27
N ARG A 85 -3.99 14.21 -5.85
CA ARG A 85 -5.01 15.27 -5.98
C ARG A 85 -5.55 15.73 -4.62
N ASN A 86 -5.70 14.80 -3.68
CA ASN A 86 -6.15 15.14 -2.33
C ASN A 86 -5.10 15.95 -1.56
N PHE A 87 -3.80 15.71 -1.79
CA PHE A 87 -2.75 16.55 -1.20
C PHE A 87 -2.76 17.99 -1.74
N SER A 88 -3.08 18.19 -3.02
CA SER A 88 -3.07 19.52 -3.61
C SER A 88 -4.20 20.43 -3.12
N MET A 89 -5.37 19.89 -2.74
CA MET A 89 -6.49 20.71 -2.25
C MET A 89 -6.30 21.22 -0.82
N ASN A 90 -5.57 20.47 0.02
CA ASN A 90 -5.33 20.89 1.41
C ASN A 90 -4.22 21.95 1.54
N THR A 91 -3.49 22.24 0.45
CA THR A 91 -2.36 23.19 0.48
C THR A 91 -2.78 24.65 0.20
N PHE A 92 -4.02 24.90 -0.23
CA PHE A 92 -4.51 26.26 -0.51
C PHE A 92 -5.25 26.96 0.64
N HIS A 93 -5.40 26.33 1.80
CA HIS A 93 -6.06 26.93 2.97
C HIS A 93 -5.12 27.29 4.13
N ALA A 94 -3.80 27.15 3.97
CA ALA A 94 -2.81 27.52 4.99
C ALA A 94 -2.25 28.95 4.85
N THR A 95 -3.02 29.88 4.27
CA THR A 95 -2.63 31.32 4.21
C THR A 95 -3.86 32.21 4.33
N ALA A 96 -4.48 32.24 5.51
CA ALA A 96 -5.20 33.38 6.09
C ALA A 96 -5.99 32.94 7.32
N ALA A 97 -5.30 32.78 8.46
CA ALA A 97 -5.94 32.89 9.77
C ALA A 97 -5.08 33.85 10.59
N ASN A 98 -5.30 35.14 10.32
CA ASN A 98 -4.81 36.23 11.14
C ASN A 98 -5.41 36.12 12.55
N ALA A 99 -4.52 36.29 13.53
CA ALA A 99 -4.68 36.91 14.83
C ALA A 99 -6.12 37.25 15.29
N THR A 100 -6.53 36.66 16.41
CA THR A 100 -7.06 37.43 17.54
C THR A 100 -6.75 36.69 18.83
N ALA A 101 -5.65 37.10 19.48
CA ALA A 101 -5.40 36.78 20.87
C ALA A 101 -6.29 37.69 21.73
N THR A 102 -7.19 37.11 22.51
CA THR A 102 -7.87 37.81 23.61
C THR A 102 -7.34 37.18 24.89
N ALA A 103 -6.40 37.87 25.53
CA ALA A 103 -5.96 37.58 26.88
C ALA A 103 -7.10 37.96 27.84
N VAL A 104 -7.52 37.01 28.67
CA VAL A 104 -8.28 37.27 29.89
C VAL A 104 -7.42 36.75 31.03
N GLU A 105 -6.89 37.67 31.82
CA GLU A 105 -6.23 37.39 33.08
C GLU A 105 -7.27 36.95 34.11
N THR A 106 -7.05 35.82 34.77
CA THR A 106 -7.75 35.45 36.01
C THR A 106 -6.75 35.27 37.14
N PRO A 107 -7.06 35.71 38.37
CA PRO A 107 -6.11 35.73 39.48
C PRO A 107 -5.96 34.35 40.14
N PHE A 108 -4.75 34.12 40.63
CA PHE A 108 -4.32 32.97 41.41
C PHE A 108 -5.18 32.71 42.66
N HIS A 109 -5.54 31.45 42.87
CA HIS A 109 -5.78 30.89 44.20
C HIS A 109 -4.94 29.61 44.34
N GLU A 110 -4.09 29.61 45.36
CA GLU A 110 -3.06 28.61 45.63
C GLU A 110 -3.62 27.67 46.71
N ASP A 111 -3.98 26.44 46.34
CA ASP A 111 -4.29 25.37 47.28
C ASP A 111 -3.59 24.08 46.81
N ALA A 112 -2.70 23.59 47.67
CA ALA A 112 -1.94 22.38 47.48
C ALA A 112 -2.84 21.16 47.71
N ASN A 113 -3.04 20.31 46.68
CA ASN A 113 -3.41 18.92 46.92
C ASN A 113 -3.02 17.96 45.79
N GLU A 114 -2.44 16.84 46.23
CA GLU A 114 -2.39 15.49 45.61
C GLU A 114 -1.80 15.26 44.21
N THR A 115 -0.77 14.41 44.22
CA THR A 115 -0.02 13.80 43.12
C THR A 115 -0.89 12.91 42.23
N GLY A 116 -1.62 13.52 41.30
CA GLY A 116 -2.25 12.84 40.16
C GLY A 116 -1.34 12.90 38.92
N CYS A 117 -0.93 11.75 38.39
CA CYS A 117 -0.30 11.66 37.07
C CYS A 117 -1.32 12.05 36.00
N SER A 118 -1.41 13.33 35.69
CA SER A 118 -2.15 13.86 34.56
C SER A 118 -1.54 13.32 33.26
N GLU A 119 -2.25 12.42 32.59
CA GLU A 119 -1.91 12.02 31.23
C GLU A 119 -1.90 13.27 30.34
N PRO A 120 -0.84 13.51 29.56
CA PRO A 120 -0.80 14.63 28.64
C PRO A 120 -1.85 14.39 27.54
N SER A 121 -2.93 15.16 27.61
CA SER A 121 -3.94 15.31 26.56
C SER A 121 -3.31 16.00 25.35
N SER A 122 -2.47 15.25 24.65
CA SER A 122 -1.98 15.59 23.32
C SER A 122 -3.19 15.69 22.41
N SER A 123 -3.58 16.93 22.10
CA SER A 123 -4.54 17.29 21.05
C SER A 123 -3.96 16.84 19.71
N LYS A 124 -4.06 15.54 19.43
CA LYS A 124 -3.80 14.97 18.11
C LYS A 124 -4.78 15.63 17.15
N THR A 125 -4.27 16.56 16.35
CA THR A 125 -4.87 16.95 15.08
C THR A 125 -5.22 15.67 14.33
N LYS A 126 -6.50 15.36 14.28
CA LYS A 126 -7.05 14.14 13.70
C LYS A 126 -6.84 14.27 12.19
N ASN A 127 -5.70 13.77 11.70
CA ASN A 127 -5.44 13.69 10.27
C ASN A 127 -6.62 12.95 9.64
N GLU A 128 -7.36 13.62 8.75
CA GLU A 128 -8.49 13.04 8.05
C GLU A 128 -7.97 11.88 7.18
N ALA A 129 -8.22 10.65 7.65
CA ALA A 129 -7.88 9.46 6.90
C ALA A 129 -8.61 9.49 5.55
N SER A 130 -7.91 9.12 4.47
CA SER A 130 -8.54 9.03 3.16
C SER A 130 -9.48 7.83 3.12
N VAL A 131 -10.73 8.04 2.69
CA VAL A 131 -11.75 6.99 2.67
C VAL A 131 -11.95 6.47 1.24
N ILE A 132 -11.88 5.15 1.07
CA ILE A 132 -12.20 4.44 -0.17
C ILE A 132 -13.46 3.61 0.06
N SER A 133 -14.45 3.69 -0.81
CA SER A 133 -15.71 2.92 -0.67
C SER A 133 -15.84 1.81 -1.72
N LEU A 134 -16.00 0.58 -1.26
CA LEU A 134 -16.17 -0.64 -2.05
C LEU A 134 -17.40 -1.44 -1.55
N PRO A 135 -18.64 -0.95 -1.77
CA PRO A 135 -19.85 -1.52 -1.14
C PRO A 135 -20.20 -2.95 -1.56
N ASN A 136 -19.61 -3.44 -2.67
CA ASN A 136 -19.85 -4.79 -3.20
C ASN A 136 -18.66 -5.74 -2.98
N VAL A 137 -17.74 -5.38 -2.09
CA VAL A 137 -16.54 -6.16 -1.76
C VAL A 137 -16.62 -6.56 -0.29
N TYR A 138 -16.33 -7.82 0.03
CA TYR A 138 -16.23 -8.26 1.42
C TYR A 138 -14.90 -7.86 2.02
N MET A 139 -14.91 -7.57 3.33
CA MET A 139 -13.75 -7.19 4.11
C MET A 139 -12.65 -8.26 4.01
N LYS A 140 -13.02 -9.55 3.97
CA LYS A 140 -12.06 -10.65 3.82
C LYS A 140 -11.23 -10.54 2.54
N ASP A 141 -11.85 -10.14 1.43
CA ASP A 141 -11.20 -10.05 0.11
C ASP A 141 -10.28 -8.83 0.07
N ALA A 142 -10.71 -7.71 0.68
CA ALA A 142 -9.88 -6.53 0.84
C ALA A 142 -8.66 -6.80 1.73
N LYS A 143 -8.82 -7.51 2.86
CA LYS A 143 -7.69 -7.95 3.71
C LYS A 143 -6.75 -8.86 2.94
N CYS A 144 -7.28 -9.80 2.17
CA CYS A 144 -6.49 -10.70 1.34
C CYS A 144 -5.64 -9.90 0.33
N LEU A 145 -6.21 -8.90 -0.34
CA LEU A 145 -5.45 -8.03 -1.23
C LEU A 145 -4.33 -7.28 -0.49
N LEU A 146 -4.62 -6.73 0.70
CA LEU A 146 -3.62 -6.05 1.53
C LEU A 146 -2.48 -6.98 1.93
N GLN A 147 -2.77 -8.25 2.24
CA GLN A 147 -1.74 -9.25 2.49
C GLN A 147 -0.87 -9.48 1.25
N VAL A 148 -1.46 -9.55 0.05
CA VAL A 148 -0.69 -9.72 -1.21
C VAL A 148 0.21 -8.51 -1.48
N VAL A 149 -0.26 -7.28 -1.30
CA VAL A 149 0.55 -6.07 -1.60
C VAL A 149 1.58 -5.75 -0.52
N ASN A 150 1.36 -6.14 0.73
CA ASN A 150 2.32 -5.96 1.82
C ASN A 150 3.47 -6.97 1.76
N ASN A 151 3.22 -8.16 1.20
CA ASN A 151 4.22 -9.21 1.02
C ASN A 151 4.94 -9.06 -0.32
N ILE A 152 5.82 -8.07 -0.44
CA ILE A 152 6.53 -7.80 -1.71
C ILE A 152 7.54 -8.91 -2.06
N SER A 153 8.12 -9.56 -1.04
CA SER A 153 9.15 -10.59 -1.19
C SER A 153 8.60 -12.01 -1.21
N THR A 154 7.40 -12.23 -0.66
CA THR A 154 6.81 -13.56 -0.52
C THR A 154 5.51 -13.66 -1.29
N THR A 155 5.09 -14.88 -1.50
CA THR A 155 4.07 -15.23 -2.48
C THR A 155 2.90 -15.77 -1.70
N LEU A 156 1.70 -15.26 -1.92
CA LEU A 156 0.54 -15.78 -1.20
C LEU A 156 -0.04 -16.95 -1.98
N GLU A 157 -0.19 -18.09 -1.30
CA GLU A 157 -0.89 -19.25 -1.83
C GLU A 157 -2.34 -19.20 -1.36
N LEU A 158 -3.28 -19.19 -2.31
CA LEU A 158 -4.71 -19.11 -2.05
C LEU A 158 -5.47 -20.22 -2.75
N TYR A 159 -6.60 -20.60 -2.16
CA TYR A 159 -7.56 -21.49 -2.81
C TYR A 159 -8.41 -20.73 -3.84
N SER A 160 -8.95 -21.46 -4.82
CA SER A 160 -9.84 -20.92 -5.88
C SER A 160 -10.96 -20.02 -5.35
N ASP A 161 -11.50 -20.38 -4.19
CA ASP A 161 -12.66 -19.70 -3.59
C ASP A 161 -12.33 -18.28 -3.13
N ASP A 162 -11.08 -18.03 -2.72
CA ASP A 162 -10.60 -16.72 -2.28
C ASP A 162 -10.06 -15.88 -3.44
N VAL A 163 -9.59 -16.52 -4.52
CA VAL A 163 -9.05 -15.84 -5.71
C VAL A 163 -10.10 -14.96 -6.38
N ASN A 164 -11.35 -15.41 -6.45
CA ASN A 164 -12.43 -14.66 -7.11
C ASN A 164 -12.70 -13.32 -6.42
N GLY A 165 -12.80 -13.32 -5.10
CA GLY A 165 -12.99 -12.11 -4.31
C GLY A 165 -11.81 -11.16 -4.47
N LEU A 166 -10.59 -11.68 -4.33
CA LEU A 166 -9.35 -10.94 -4.51
C LEU A 166 -9.26 -10.24 -5.88
N ASP A 167 -9.57 -10.95 -6.97
CA ASP A 167 -9.55 -10.41 -8.34
C ASP A 167 -10.53 -9.24 -8.51
N ILE A 168 -11.72 -9.34 -7.91
CA ILE A 168 -12.71 -8.25 -7.92
C ILE A 168 -12.15 -6.99 -7.25
N VAL A 169 -11.51 -7.12 -6.08
CA VAL A 169 -10.93 -5.97 -5.37
C VAL A 169 -9.79 -5.37 -6.17
N ALA A 170 -8.88 -6.20 -6.68
CA ALA A 170 -7.74 -5.76 -7.46
C ALA A 170 -8.18 -4.99 -8.72
N LYS A 171 -9.18 -5.49 -9.45
CA LYS A 171 -9.75 -4.81 -10.61
C LYS A 171 -10.38 -3.45 -10.27
N LYS A 172 -11.09 -3.36 -9.15
CA LYS A 172 -11.69 -2.10 -8.66
C LYS A 172 -10.62 -1.07 -8.30
N LEU A 173 -9.54 -1.52 -7.66
CA LEU A 173 -8.42 -0.66 -7.26
C LEU A 173 -7.36 -0.47 -8.35
N LYS A 174 -7.55 -1.06 -9.54
CA LYS A 174 -6.59 -1.05 -10.65
C LYS A 174 -5.20 -1.55 -10.24
N ILE A 175 -5.17 -2.60 -9.42
CA ILE A 175 -3.96 -3.31 -9.04
C ILE A 175 -3.82 -4.52 -9.97
N GLN A 176 -2.66 -4.64 -10.61
CA GLN A 176 -2.38 -5.79 -11.46
C GLN A 176 -1.88 -6.95 -10.61
N LEU A 177 -2.57 -8.10 -10.73
CA LEU A 177 -2.16 -9.35 -10.11
C LEU A 177 -1.62 -10.32 -11.16
N VAL A 178 -0.64 -11.12 -10.75
CA VAL A 178 -0.11 -12.25 -11.51
C VAL A 178 -0.41 -13.50 -10.70
N MET A 179 -1.11 -14.44 -11.33
CA MET A 179 -1.58 -15.68 -10.71
C MET A 179 -1.00 -16.86 -11.49
N SER A 180 -0.46 -17.84 -10.77
CA SER A 180 -0.04 -19.12 -11.33
C SER A 180 -0.67 -20.25 -10.55
N VAL A 181 -1.19 -21.24 -11.26
CA VAL A 181 -1.69 -22.47 -10.65
C VAL A 181 -0.48 -23.27 -10.14
N MET A 182 -0.52 -23.71 -8.88
CA MET A 182 0.50 -24.56 -8.26
C MET A 182 0.04 -26.01 -8.16
N ALA A 183 -1.23 -26.21 -7.77
CA ALA A 183 -1.90 -27.49 -7.65
C ALA A 183 -3.38 -27.35 -7.99
N GLU A 184 -4.15 -28.43 -7.92
CA GLU A 184 -5.60 -28.38 -8.09
C GLU A 184 -6.21 -27.40 -7.08
N ASN A 185 -6.85 -26.34 -7.59
CA ASN A 185 -7.47 -25.26 -6.81
C ASN A 185 -6.52 -24.42 -5.94
N VAL A 186 -5.20 -24.52 -6.09
CA VAL A 186 -4.22 -23.68 -5.35
C VAL A 186 -3.48 -22.76 -6.31
N TYR A 187 -3.50 -21.46 -6.01
CA TYR A 187 -2.92 -20.40 -6.81
C TYR A 187 -1.85 -19.66 -6.02
N LYS A 188 -0.70 -19.45 -6.65
CA LYS A 188 0.33 -18.53 -6.18
C LYS A 188 0.05 -17.15 -6.76
N ILE A 189 0.04 -16.12 -5.93
CA ILE A 189 -0.40 -14.77 -6.33
C ILE A 189 0.62 -13.71 -5.92
N TYR A 190 0.80 -12.73 -6.81
CA TYR A 190 1.69 -11.59 -6.65
C TYR A 190 1.01 -10.32 -7.16
N ALA A 191 1.28 -9.19 -6.51
CA ALA A 191 0.95 -7.87 -7.05
C ALA A 191 2.16 -7.31 -7.84
N VAL A 192 1.88 -6.60 -8.95
CA VAL A 192 2.93 -5.99 -9.78
C VAL A 192 3.07 -4.51 -9.45
N PRO A 193 4.24 -4.05 -8.95
CA PRO A 193 4.50 -2.64 -8.76
C PRO A 193 4.40 -1.85 -10.07
N LYS A 194 3.81 -0.65 -10.04
CA LYS A 194 3.59 0.20 -11.23
C LYS A 194 4.87 0.49 -12.02
N LYS A 195 6.01 0.69 -11.32
CA LYS A 195 7.30 0.98 -11.96
C LYS A 195 7.80 -0.20 -12.81
N LEU A 196 7.54 -1.43 -12.35
CA LEU A 196 7.90 -2.61 -13.12
C LEU A 196 6.99 -2.74 -14.35
N GLN A 197 5.70 -2.46 -14.20
CA GLN A 197 4.78 -2.46 -15.33
C GLN A 197 5.23 -1.53 -16.46
N GLN A 198 5.56 -0.28 -16.13
CA GLN A 198 6.04 0.72 -17.10
C GLN A 198 7.33 0.27 -17.80
N TYR A 199 8.25 -0.34 -17.06
CA TYR A 199 9.50 -0.87 -17.61
C TYR A 199 9.24 -1.98 -18.66
N TYR A 200 8.34 -2.93 -18.37
CA TYR A 200 8.00 -3.99 -19.32
C TYR A 200 7.26 -3.48 -20.56
N GLU A 201 6.34 -2.53 -20.39
CA GLU A 201 5.65 -1.90 -21.51
C GLU A 201 6.65 -1.21 -22.46
N HIS A 202 7.70 -0.59 -21.92
CA HIS A 202 8.78 0.00 -22.71
C HIS A 202 9.61 -1.07 -23.45
N LEU A 203 9.95 -2.18 -22.79
CA LEU A 203 10.70 -3.28 -23.42
C LEU A 203 9.92 -3.94 -24.57
N ILE A 204 8.61 -4.15 -24.42
CA ILE A 204 7.77 -4.77 -25.45
C ILE A 204 7.64 -3.85 -26.67
N LYS A 205 7.45 -2.54 -26.46
CA LYS A 205 7.38 -1.56 -27.54
C LYS A 205 8.67 -1.53 -28.38
N ASN A 206 9.83 -1.74 -27.77
CA ASN A 206 11.09 -1.71 -28.52
C ASN A 206 11.36 -2.98 -29.34
N ARG A 207 10.72 -4.12 -29.03
CA ARG A 207 10.90 -5.37 -29.78
C ARG A 207 10.01 -5.50 -31.02
N THR A 208 9.02 -4.62 -31.18
CA THR A 208 8.06 -4.70 -32.30
C THR A 208 8.50 -3.91 -33.54
N TYR A 209 9.72 -3.35 -33.52
CA TYR A 209 10.30 -2.56 -34.62
C TYR A 209 11.50 -3.23 -35.31
N ASP A 210 11.81 -4.49 -34.96
CA ASP A 210 12.79 -5.34 -35.65
C ASP A 210 12.06 -6.48 -36.40
#